data_AF-A0A3N8GR20-F1
#
_entry.id   AF-A0A3N8GR20-F1
#
_cell.length_a   1.000
_cell.length_b   1.000
_cell.length_c   1.000
_cell.angle_alpha   90.00
_cell.angle_beta   90.00
_cell.angle_gamma   90.00
#
_symmetry.space_group_name_H-M   'P 1'
#
loop_
_entity.id
_entity.type
_entity.pdbx_description
1 polymer ?
#
loop_
_entity_poly.entity_id
_entity_poly.type
_entity_poly.pdbx_seq_one_letter_code
_entity_poly.pdbx_strand_id
1 'polypeptide(L)'
;MRPPATLAEEQAQLRLALEQSRTEAFLKDLPAIDEHFDAGATAHGGRITDWDDLPAERQQLYSSKLEYLQEAVAASMTSPRIERALTQAGMRAVPNDGITPGGTNNCFLISVLQHATGNFDSLHPALVNQYREILKNVPGERLPDGEKLSAGSAPARRLVDLINADPGVQPKLKVEVISELNGVVHRDSLGSDEPDARKVVIWDRGGHFEAVTGPRDDRDLR
;
A
#
# COMPACT_ATOMS: atom_id res chain seq x y z
N MET A 1 17.33 -5.31 19.33
CA MET A 1 16.84 -4.03 19.88
C MET A 1 17.77 -3.56 20.99
N ARG A 2 18.06 -2.25 21.05
CA ARG A 2 18.83 -1.67 22.17
C ARG A 2 17.92 -1.50 23.39
N PRO A 3 18.43 -1.61 24.63
CA PRO A 3 17.63 -1.35 25.83
C PRO A 3 17.09 0.09 25.82
N PRO A 4 15.82 0.34 26.23
CA PRO A 4 15.29 1.69 26.33
C PRO A 4 16.03 2.47 27.43
N ALA A 5 16.42 3.71 27.14
CA ALA A 5 17.06 4.62 28.08
C ALA A 5 16.04 5.43 28.89
N THR A 6 14.79 5.50 28.44
CA THR A 6 13.70 6.22 29.11
C THR A 6 12.39 5.43 29.09
N LEU A 7 11.46 5.76 29.99
CA LEU A 7 10.09 5.20 29.98
C LEU A 7 9.34 5.52 28.68
N ALA A 8 9.58 6.71 28.09
CA ALA A 8 8.98 7.09 26.82
C ALA A 8 9.48 6.21 25.68
N GLU A 9 10.78 5.90 25.66
CA GLU A 9 11.36 4.95 24.70
C GLU A 9 10.85 3.53 24.90
N GLU A 10 10.72 3.07 26.15
CA GLU A 10 10.13 1.76 26.46
C GLU A 10 8.69 1.66 25.95
N GLN A 11 7.87 2.68 26.20
CA GLN A 11 6.49 2.75 25.71
C GLN A 11 6.43 2.76 24.18
N ALA A 12 7.32 3.52 23.52
CA ALA A 12 7.41 3.54 22.06
C ALA A 12 7.81 2.16 21.49
N GLN A 13 8.78 1.47 22.11
CA GLN A 13 9.18 0.12 21.72
C GLN A 13 8.06 -0.90 21.91
N LEU A 14 7.32 -0.83 23.02
CA LEU A 14 6.17 -1.69 23.29
C LEU A 14 5.04 -1.47 22.28
N ARG A 15 4.72 -0.21 21.96
CA ARG A 15 3.72 0.14 20.94
C ARG A 15 4.11 -0.42 19.57
N LEU A 16 5.37 -0.23 19.18
CA LEU A 16 5.91 -0.77 17.93
C LEU A 16 5.82 -2.31 17.89
N ALA A 17 6.20 -3.00 18.96
CA ALA A 17 6.15 -4.46 19.02
C ALA A 17 4.70 -4.98 18.92
N LEU A 18 3.74 -4.31 19.55
CA LEU A 18 2.31 -4.64 19.44
C LEU A 18 1.78 -4.41 18.02
N GLU A 19 2.17 -3.31 17.38
CA GLU A 19 1.81 -3.03 15.98
C GLU A 19 2.37 -4.10 15.04
N GLN A 20 3.67 -4.43 15.18
CA GLN A 20 4.31 -5.48 14.38
C GLN A 20 3.64 -6.84 14.58
N SER A 21 3.33 -7.21 15.82
CA SER A 21 2.63 -8.47 16.12
C SER A 21 1.26 -8.55 15.46
N ARG A 22 0.47 -7.46 15.45
CA ARG A 22 -0.82 -7.41 14.75
C ARG A 22 -0.66 -7.52 13.25
N THR A 23 0.28 -6.76 12.68
CA THR A 23 0.59 -6.82 11.25
C THR A 23 1.02 -8.23 10.83
N GLU A 24 1.85 -8.91 11.62
CA GLU A 24 2.26 -10.28 11.34
C GLU A 24 1.11 -11.28 11.43
N ALA A 25 0.25 -11.17 12.45
CA ALA A 25 -0.93 -12.01 12.58
C ALA A 25 -1.86 -11.81 11.37
N PHE A 26 -2.16 -10.56 11.02
CA PHE A 26 -2.95 -10.20 9.85
C PHE A 26 -2.38 -10.79 8.57
N LEU A 27 -1.09 -10.62 8.32
CA LEU A 27 -0.43 -11.12 7.12
C LEU A 27 -0.34 -12.65 7.07
N LYS A 28 -0.35 -13.32 8.22
CA LYS A 28 -0.37 -14.78 8.34
C LYS A 28 -1.77 -15.36 8.09
N ASP A 29 -2.82 -14.64 8.48
CA ASP A 29 -4.21 -15.05 8.30
C ASP A 29 -4.71 -14.84 6.86
N LEU A 30 -4.03 -13.99 6.08
CA LEU A 30 -4.21 -13.94 4.64
C LEU A 30 -3.57 -15.18 4.00
N PRO A 31 -4.28 -15.90 3.12
CA PRO A 31 -3.66 -16.98 2.36
C PRO A 31 -2.46 -16.43 1.60
N ALA A 32 -1.26 -16.91 1.93
CA ALA A 32 -0.10 -16.69 1.09
C ALA A 32 -0.37 -17.37 -0.25
N ILE A 33 0.01 -16.75 -1.36
CA ILE A 33 0.23 -17.49 -2.60
C ILE A 33 1.41 -18.42 -2.30
N ASP A 34 1.13 -19.63 -1.81
CA ASP A 34 2.05 -20.73 -2.03
C ASP A 34 1.85 -21.20 -3.47
N GLU A 35 2.87 -21.85 -4.04
CA GLU A 35 2.82 -22.44 -5.39
C GLU A 35 1.74 -23.55 -5.53
N HIS A 36 0.91 -23.75 -4.51
CA HIS A 36 -0.15 -24.74 -4.39
C HIS A 36 -1.52 -24.15 -4.02
N PHE A 37 -1.71 -22.83 -4.04
CA PHE A 37 -2.95 -22.21 -3.58
C PHE A 37 -4.06 -22.32 -4.64
N ASP A 38 -4.74 -23.45 -4.52
CA ASP A 38 -6.08 -23.83 -4.94
C ASP A 38 -6.55 -23.36 -6.32
N ALA A 39 -6.42 -24.27 -7.29
CA ALA A 39 -7.15 -24.25 -8.55
C ALA A 39 -8.68 -24.03 -8.36
N GLY A 40 -9.23 -24.27 -7.15
CA GLY A 40 -10.61 -23.91 -6.79
C GLY A 40 -10.91 -22.40 -6.78
N ALA A 41 -9.94 -21.52 -6.50
CA ALA A 41 -10.15 -20.07 -6.57
C ALA A 41 -10.28 -19.57 -8.03
N THR A 42 -9.64 -20.27 -8.98
CA THR A 42 -9.83 -20.00 -10.41
C THR A 42 -11.19 -20.45 -10.95
N ALA A 43 -11.93 -21.28 -10.20
CA ALA A 43 -13.21 -21.83 -10.62
C ALA A 43 -14.38 -20.83 -10.51
N HIS A 44 -14.19 -19.66 -9.88
CA HIS A 44 -15.19 -18.59 -9.80
C HIS A 44 -14.71 -17.32 -10.51
N GLY A 45 -14.36 -17.48 -11.79
CA GLY A 45 -14.97 -16.69 -12.86
C GLY A 45 -14.74 -15.18 -12.83
N GLY A 46 -13.55 -14.77 -13.27
CA GLY A 46 -13.27 -13.39 -13.66
C GLY A 46 -11.94 -13.23 -14.37
N ARG A 47 -11.55 -14.15 -15.29
CA ARG A 47 -10.31 -13.97 -16.05
C ARG A 47 -10.41 -12.63 -16.79
N ILE A 48 -9.58 -11.65 -16.42
CA ILE A 48 -9.49 -10.39 -17.14
C ILE A 48 -9.18 -10.75 -18.59
N THR A 49 -10.01 -10.28 -19.52
CA THR A 49 -9.75 -10.52 -20.94
C THR A 49 -8.40 -9.92 -21.29
N ASP A 50 -7.50 -10.70 -21.85
CA ASP A 50 -6.22 -10.16 -22.28
C ASP A 50 -6.45 -9.09 -23.35
N TRP A 51 -5.66 -8.01 -23.32
CA TRP A 51 -5.84 -6.87 -24.26
C TRP A 51 -5.89 -7.31 -25.71
N ASP A 52 -5.01 -8.25 -26.07
CA ASP A 52 -4.86 -8.75 -27.43
C ASP A 52 -6.06 -9.63 -27.87
N ASP A 53 -6.87 -10.09 -26.91
CA ASP A 53 -8.11 -10.85 -27.13
C ASP A 53 -9.37 -9.95 -27.11
N LEU A 54 -9.23 -8.65 -26.80
CA LEU A 54 -10.36 -7.71 -26.87
C LEU A 54 -10.77 -7.46 -28.33
N PRO A 55 -12.08 -7.37 -28.64
CA PRO A 55 -12.54 -6.87 -29.92
C PRO A 55 -11.94 -5.48 -30.24
N ALA A 56 -11.56 -5.23 -31.49
CA ALA A 56 -10.94 -3.97 -31.91
C ALA A 56 -11.77 -2.73 -31.54
N GLU A 57 -13.10 -2.84 -31.60
CA GLU A 57 -14.04 -1.78 -31.19
C GLU A 57 -13.92 -1.44 -29.70
N ARG A 58 -13.63 -2.43 -28.84
CA ARG A 58 -13.39 -2.21 -27.41
C ARG A 58 -11.98 -1.67 -27.14
N GLN A 59 -10.97 -2.12 -27.88
CA GLN A 59 -9.61 -1.57 -27.76
C GLN A 59 -9.59 -0.07 -28.08
N GLN A 60 -10.38 0.38 -29.07
CA GLN A 60 -10.50 1.79 -29.46
C GLN A 60 -11.10 2.70 -28.39
N LEU A 61 -11.75 2.15 -27.35
CA LEU A 61 -12.27 2.92 -26.23
C LEU A 61 -11.17 3.38 -25.26
N TYR A 62 -9.99 2.78 -25.32
CA TYR A 62 -8.87 3.06 -24.43
C TYR A 62 -7.72 3.71 -25.18
N SER A 63 -7.06 4.65 -24.53
CA SER A 63 -5.87 5.33 -25.04
C SER A 63 -4.63 4.43 -25.02
N SER A 64 -4.62 3.38 -24.19
CA SER A 64 -3.53 2.42 -24.09
C SER A 64 -3.95 1.08 -23.48
N LYS A 65 -3.14 0.02 -23.70
CA LYS A 65 -3.26 -1.28 -23.01
C LYS A 65 -3.23 -1.14 -21.48
N LEU A 66 -2.42 -0.21 -20.97
CA LEU A 66 -2.28 0.02 -19.52
C LEU A 66 -3.58 0.55 -18.91
N GLU A 67 -4.23 1.50 -19.57
CA GLU A 67 -5.51 2.08 -19.11
C GLU A 67 -6.59 1.00 -18.99
N TYR A 68 -6.72 0.15 -20.02
CA TYR A 68 -7.64 -0.99 -19.98
C TYR A 68 -7.33 -1.95 -18.84
N LEU A 69 -6.06 -2.35 -18.69
CA LEU A 69 -5.68 -3.31 -17.64
C LEU A 69 -5.95 -2.73 -16.24
N GLN A 70 -5.72 -1.43 -16.04
CA GLN A 70 -6.06 -0.75 -14.79
C GLN A 70 -7.56 -0.78 -14.51
N GLU A 71 -8.41 -0.49 -15.50
CA GLU A 71 -9.87 -0.56 -15.36
C GLU A 71 -10.37 -1.98 -15.11
N ALA A 72 -9.88 -2.95 -15.88
CA ALA A 72 -10.28 -4.35 -15.76
C ALA A 72 -9.86 -4.98 -14.43
N VAL A 73 -8.66 -4.64 -13.93
CA VAL A 73 -8.21 -5.02 -12.58
C VAL A 73 -9.13 -4.39 -11.54
N ALA A 74 -9.38 -3.08 -11.59
CA ALA A 74 -10.25 -2.41 -10.65
C ALA A 74 -11.67 -3.01 -10.58
N ALA A 75 -12.23 -3.37 -11.74
CA ALA A 75 -13.54 -4.03 -11.82
C ALA A 75 -13.57 -5.46 -11.25
N SER A 76 -12.41 -6.11 -11.17
CA SER A 76 -12.25 -7.50 -10.72
C SER A 76 -11.76 -7.60 -9.26
N MET A 77 -11.56 -6.46 -8.60
CA MET A 77 -11.14 -6.43 -7.20
C MET A 77 -12.26 -6.89 -6.28
N THR A 78 -11.94 -7.81 -5.39
CA THR A 78 -12.82 -8.23 -4.31
C THR A 78 -12.18 -7.88 -2.97
N SER A 79 -12.94 -7.37 -2.02
CA SER A 79 -12.47 -6.96 -0.69
C SER A 79 -12.85 -7.86 0.51
N PRO A 80 -13.88 -8.75 0.46
CA PRO A 80 -14.40 -9.37 1.68
C PRO A 80 -13.44 -10.24 2.50
N ARG A 81 -12.36 -10.80 1.93
CA ARG A 81 -11.40 -11.59 2.73
C ARG A 81 -10.44 -10.67 3.45
N ILE A 82 -9.89 -9.67 2.76
CA ILE A 82 -9.03 -8.66 3.37
C ILE A 82 -9.77 -7.91 4.48
N GLU A 83 -11.01 -7.46 4.24
CA GLU A 83 -11.81 -6.77 5.27
C GLU A 83 -12.06 -7.62 6.52
N ARG A 84 -12.38 -8.91 6.34
CA ARG A 84 -12.57 -9.84 7.46
C ARG A 84 -11.27 -10.07 8.23
N ALA A 85 -10.16 -10.26 7.53
CA ALA A 85 -8.84 -10.45 8.14
C ALA A 85 -8.41 -9.19 8.92
N LEU A 86 -8.62 -7.99 8.36
CA LEU A 86 -8.39 -6.73 9.05
C LEU A 86 -9.22 -6.66 10.34
N THR A 87 -10.52 -6.93 10.26
CA THR A 87 -11.43 -6.92 11.41
C THR A 87 -10.98 -7.91 12.50
N GLN A 88 -10.60 -9.13 12.12
CA GLN A 88 -10.13 -10.16 13.06
C GLN A 88 -8.82 -9.78 13.76
N ALA A 89 -7.90 -9.14 13.03
CA ALA A 89 -6.64 -8.64 13.58
C ALA A 89 -6.79 -7.34 14.40
N GLY A 90 -8.01 -6.78 14.47
CA GLY A 90 -8.27 -5.47 15.07
C GLY A 90 -7.60 -4.32 14.32
N MET A 91 -7.37 -4.49 13.02
CA MET A 91 -6.79 -3.50 12.12
C MET A 91 -7.88 -2.83 11.29
N ARG A 92 -7.57 -1.68 10.71
CA ARG A 92 -8.47 -0.91 9.85
C ARG A 92 -7.71 -0.22 8.73
N ALA A 93 -8.40 -0.01 7.61
CA ALA A 93 -7.95 0.93 6.59
C ALA A 93 -8.12 2.37 7.10
N VAL A 94 -7.23 3.25 6.64
CA VAL A 94 -7.28 4.70 6.85
C VAL A 94 -7.68 5.34 5.53
N PRO A 95 -8.94 5.77 5.39
CA PRO A 95 -9.42 6.36 4.15
C PRO A 95 -8.65 7.64 3.82
N ASN A 96 -8.37 7.81 2.53
CA ASN A 96 -7.92 9.06 1.94
C ASN A 96 -8.61 9.22 0.58
N ASP A 97 -8.70 10.43 0.03
CA ASP A 97 -9.32 10.66 -1.28
C ASP A 97 -8.29 10.75 -2.42
N GLY A 98 -6.99 10.66 -2.09
CA GLY A 98 -5.90 10.83 -3.05
C GLY A 98 -5.75 12.26 -3.59
N ILE A 99 -6.42 13.26 -2.99
CA ILE A 99 -6.43 14.64 -3.45
C ILE A 99 -5.60 15.51 -2.49
N THR A 100 -4.71 16.32 -3.05
CA THR A 100 -4.01 17.39 -2.34
C THR A 100 -4.05 18.67 -3.16
N PRO A 101 -3.67 19.84 -2.62
CA PRO A 101 -3.55 21.06 -3.41
C PRO A 101 -2.62 20.94 -4.63
N GLY A 102 -1.70 19.96 -4.65
CA GLY A 102 -0.81 19.70 -5.78
C GLY A 102 -1.33 18.69 -6.81
N GLY A 103 -2.55 18.16 -6.65
CA GLY A 103 -3.19 17.31 -7.66
C GLY A 103 -3.90 16.08 -7.09
N THR A 104 -4.21 15.13 -7.97
CA THR A 104 -4.94 13.90 -7.68
C THR A 104 -4.03 12.66 -7.74
N ASN A 105 -4.62 11.47 -7.53
CA ASN A 105 -3.93 10.18 -7.62
C ASN A 105 -2.78 9.99 -6.62
N ASN A 106 -2.83 10.70 -5.49
CA ASN A 106 -1.79 10.68 -4.44
C ASN A 106 -1.98 9.59 -3.37
N CYS A 107 -3.00 8.74 -3.48
CA CYS A 107 -3.42 7.82 -2.44
C CYS A 107 -2.31 6.85 -1.96
N PHE A 108 -1.47 6.36 -2.89
CA PHE A 108 -0.30 5.54 -2.53
C PHE A 108 0.69 6.31 -1.65
N LEU A 109 1.12 7.49 -2.11
CA LEU A 109 2.09 8.33 -1.41
C LEU A 109 1.56 8.80 -0.05
N ILE A 110 0.29 9.20 0.02
CA ILE A 110 -0.38 9.54 1.28
C ILE A 110 -0.30 8.37 2.26
N SER A 111 -0.63 7.16 1.80
CA SER A 111 -0.63 5.97 2.65
C SER A 111 0.76 5.62 3.18
N VAL A 112 1.81 5.75 2.36
CA VAL A 112 3.19 5.56 2.81
C VAL A 112 3.60 6.65 3.82
N LEU A 113 3.22 7.91 3.59
CA LEU A 113 3.56 9.03 4.50
C LEU A 113 2.83 8.96 5.84
N GLN A 114 1.59 8.48 5.85
CA GLN A 114 0.85 8.21 7.10
C GLN A 114 1.62 7.20 7.97
N HIS A 115 2.16 6.14 7.34
CA HIS A 115 3.06 5.21 8.02
C HIS A 115 4.36 5.88 8.44
N ALA A 116 5.06 6.55 7.52
CA ALA A 116 6.38 7.16 7.77
C ALA A 116 6.37 8.17 8.93
N THR A 117 5.30 8.97 9.03
CA THR A 117 5.15 9.99 10.07
C THR A 117 4.42 9.50 11.32
N GLY A 118 3.71 8.37 11.24
CA GLY A 118 2.78 7.90 12.26
C GLY A 118 1.51 8.77 12.42
N ASN A 119 1.35 9.82 11.62
CA ASN A 119 0.18 10.69 11.64
C ASN A 119 -0.81 10.26 10.55
N PHE A 120 -1.75 9.40 10.95
CA PHE A 120 -2.80 8.85 10.09
C PHE A 120 -3.97 9.81 9.85
N ASP A 121 -4.05 10.93 10.56
CA ASP A 121 -5.13 11.92 10.41
C ASP A 121 -4.76 13.02 9.39
N SER A 122 -3.54 13.00 8.86
CA SER A 122 -3.04 13.95 7.87
C SER A 122 -2.89 13.33 6.48
N LEU A 123 -3.21 14.11 5.45
CA LEU A 123 -2.92 13.79 4.04
C LEU A 123 -1.52 14.25 3.61
N HIS A 124 -0.78 14.92 4.50
CA HIS A 124 0.60 15.37 4.30
C HIS A 124 0.84 16.18 3.01
N PRO A 125 0.00 17.18 2.67
CA PRO A 125 0.00 17.80 1.34
C PRO A 125 1.35 18.42 0.93
N ALA A 126 2.11 18.98 1.87
CA ALA A 126 3.43 19.54 1.61
C ALA A 126 4.45 18.45 1.21
N LEU A 127 4.50 17.35 1.96
CA LEU A 127 5.37 16.21 1.67
C LEU A 127 4.95 15.50 0.37
N VAL A 128 3.65 15.32 0.17
CA VAL A 128 3.10 14.76 -1.09
C VAL A 128 3.60 15.55 -2.29
N ASN A 129 3.47 16.88 -2.25
CA ASN A 129 3.92 17.75 -3.34
C ASN A 129 5.44 17.66 -3.53
N GLN A 130 6.21 17.66 -2.43
CA GLN A 130 7.67 17.55 -2.50
C GLN A 130 8.12 16.24 -3.19
N TYR A 131 7.58 15.08 -2.78
CA TYR A 131 7.97 13.81 -3.39
C TYR A 131 7.49 13.68 -4.84
N ARG A 132 6.32 14.24 -5.18
CA ARG A 132 5.87 14.34 -6.57
C ARG A 132 6.84 15.14 -7.42
N GLU A 133 7.27 16.30 -6.97
CA GLU A 133 8.25 17.13 -7.68
C GLU A 133 9.59 16.42 -7.87
N ILE A 134 10.03 15.63 -6.88
CA ILE A 134 11.23 14.80 -7.04
C ILE A 134 11.03 13.78 -8.17
N LEU A 135 9.93 13.01 -8.15
CA LEU A 135 9.66 11.96 -9.16
C LEU A 135 9.45 12.50 -10.58
N LYS A 136 8.95 13.73 -10.74
CA LYS A 136 8.80 14.38 -12.05
C LYS A 136 10.14 14.59 -12.76
N ASN A 137 11.22 14.71 -11.98
CA ASN A 137 12.54 15.09 -12.47
C ASN A 137 13.53 13.92 -12.51
N VAL A 138 13.10 12.69 -12.20
CA VAL A 138 13.96 11.50 -12.26
C VAL A 138 14.05 10.98 -13.71
N PRO A 139 15.25 10.92 -14.32
CA PRO A 139 15.42 10.33 -15.65
C PRO A 139 15.07 8.84 -15.67
N GLY A 140 14.26 8.39 -16.64
CA GLY A 140 13.92 6.97 -16.85
C GLY A 140 12.77 6.42 -16.00
N GLU A 141 12.38 7.11 -14.92
CA GLU A 141 11.30 6.71 -14.00
C GLU A 141 10.33 7.88 -13.74
N ARG A 142 10.20 8.75 -14.75
CA ARG A 142 9.39 9.96 -14.63
C ARG A 142 7.93 9.60 -14.38
N LEU A 143 7.34 10.22 -13.38
CA LEU A 143 5.92 10.16 -13.11
C LEU A 143 5.27 11.52 -13.46
N PRO A 144 4.61 11.65 -14.61
CA PRO A 144 3.81 12.80 -15.00
C PRO A 144 2.79 13.26 -13.94
N ASP A 145 2.41 14.53 -14.05
CA ASP A 145 1.41 15.15 -13.20
C ASP A 145 0.07 14.39 -13.30
N GLY A 146 -0.48 14.04 -12.14
CA GLY A 146 -1.75 13.31 -12.07
C GLY A 146 -1.65 11.84 -12.47
N GLU A 147 -0.48 11.27 -12.76
CA GLU A 147 -0.39 9.85 -13.06
C GLU A 147 -0.53 8.99 -11.77
N LYS A 148 -1.24 7.86 -11.90
CA LYS A 148 -1.44 6.89 -10.83
C LYS A 148 -0.14 6.10 -10.58
N LEU A 149 0.21 5.95 -9.31
CA LEU A 149 1.25 5.00 -8.89
C LEU A 149 0.63 3.61 -8.79
N SER A 150 1.22 2.63 -9.48
CA SER A 150 0.91 1.21 -9.29
C SER A 150 1.93 0.62 -8.31
N ALA A 151 1.51 -0.21 -7.36
CA ALA A 151 2.37 -0.73 -6.29
C ALA A 151 3.67 -1.38 -6.79
N GLY A 152 3.59 -2.14 -7.88
CA GLY A 152 4.74 -2.83 -8.48
C GLY A 152 5.63 -1.97 -9.37
N SER A 153 5.28 -0.70 -9.63
CA SER A 153 6.00 0.14 -10.61
C SER A 153 7.35 0.64 -10.06
N ALA A 154 8.31 0.91 -10.96
CA ALA A 154 9.60 1.50 -10.58
C ALA A 154 9.44 2.84 -9.82
N PRO A 155 8.55 3.77 -10.24
CA PRO A 155 8.26 4.98 -9.46
C PRO A 155 7.77 4.72 -8.03
N ALA A 156 6.95 3.69 -7.80
CA ALA A 156 6.47 3.35 -6.46
C ALA A 156 7.59 2.83 -5.56
N ARG A 157 8.45 1.93 -6.08
CA ARG A 157 9.66 1.45 -5.38
C ARG A 157 10.57 2.61 -5.01
N ARG A 158 10.89 3.46 -5.99
CA ARG A 158 11.74 4.63 -5.80
C ARG A 158 11.20 5.61 -4.76
N LEU A 159 9.89 5.82 -4.73
CA LEU A 159 9.23 6.66 -3.75
C LEU A 159 9.41 6.13 -2.32
N VAL A 160 9.23 4.82 -2.11
CA VAL A 160 9.44 4.19 -0.81
C VAL A 160 10.91 4.30 -0.40
N ASP A 161 11.85 4.12 -1.33
CA ASP A 161 13.28 4.28 -1.07
C ASP A 161 13.64 5.71 -0.68
N LEU A 162 13.07 6.71 -1.35
CA LEU A 162 13.26 8.13 -1.03
C LEU A 162 12.72 8.49 0.36
N ILE A 163 11.58 7.92 0.75
CA ILE A 163 11.03 8.11 2.10
C ILE A 163 11.92 7.42 3.13
N ASN A 164 12.36 6.19 2.86
CA ASN A 164 13.29 5.48 3.74
C ASN A 164 14.67 6.15 3.82
N ALA A 165 15.10 6.93 2.81
CA ALA A 165 16.34 7.69 2.89
C ALA A 165 16.28 8.85 3.91
N ASP A 166 15.08 9.30 4.31
CA ASP A 166 14.92 10.33 5.33
C ASP A 166 15.44 9.83 6.70
N PRO A 167 16.39 10.51 7.35
CA PRO A 167 16.90 10.14 8.68
C PRO A 167 15.81 10.09 9.76
N GLY A 168 14.74 10.87 9.61
CA GLY A 168 13.60 10.92 10.54
C GLY A 168 12.69 9.69 10.48
N VAL A 169 12.78 8.88 9.42
CA VAL A 169 12.05 7.61 9.32
C VAL A 169 12.88 6.52 9.98
N GLN A 170 12.55 6.17 11.23
CA GLN A 170 13.18 5.08 11.97
C GLN A 170 12.14 4.34 12.83
N PRO A 171 12.09 2.99 12.80
CA PRO A 171 12.81 2.11 11.88
C PRO A 171 12.40 2.31 10.42
N LYS A 172 13.26 1.90 9.46
CA LYS A 172 12.94 1.95 8.02
C LYS A 172 11.73 1.09 7.71
N LEU A 173 10.92 1.52 6.75
CA LEU A 173 9.67 0.85 6.39
C LEU A 173 9.93 -0.32 5.46
N LYS A 174 9.34 -1.47 5.77
CA LYS A 174 9.04 -2.55 4.84
C LYS A 174 7.55 -2.50 4.53
N VAL A 175 7.19 -2.04 3.34
CA VAL A 175 5.80 -1.83 2.94
C VAL A 175 5.29 -3.08 2.23
N GLU A 176 4.29 -3.73 2.81
CA GLU A 176 3.54 -4.83 2.20
C GLU A 176 2.27 -4.28 1.58
N VAL A 177 2.22 -4.19 0.26
CA VAL A 177 1.00 -3.82 -0.46
C VAL A 177 0.18 -5.08 -0.71
N ILE A 178 -1.04 -5.10 -0.21
CA ILE A 178 -1.96 -6.21 -0.39
C ILE A 178 -3.08 -5.83 -1.36
N SER A 179 -3.49 -6.76 -2.21
CA SER A 179 -4.67 -6.64 -3.07
C SER A 179 -5.39 -7.99 -3.12
N GLU A 180 -6.66 -7.99 -3.49
CA GLU A 180 -7.39 -9.23 -3.77
C GLU A 180 -8.08 -9.10 -5.13
N LEU A 181 -7.60 -9.89 -6.09
CA LEU A 181 -8.03 -9.89 -7.48
C LEU A 181 -8.65 -11.26 -7.77
N ASN A 182 -9.92 -11.27 -8.19
CA ASN A 182 -10.66 -12.51 -8.46
C ASN A 182 -10.58 -13.53 -7.30
N GLY A 183 -10.68 -13.04 -6.05
CA GLY A 183 -10.59 -13.89 -4.86
C GLY A 183 -9.18 -14.39 -4.51
N VAL A 184 -8.15 -14.03 -5.27
CA VAL A 184 -6.75 -14.34 -4.99
C VAL A 184 -6.09 -13.13 -4.33
N VAL A 185 -5.47 -13.35 -3.17
CA VAL A 185 -4.74 -12.29 -2.45
C VAL A 185 -3.33 -12.19 -3.01
N HIS A 186 -2.93 -11.00 -3.45
CA HIS A 186 -1.58 -10.69 -3.88
C HIS A 186 -0.86 -9.84 -2.84
N ARG A 187 0.46 -9.99 -2.78
CA ARG A 187 1.35 -9.23 -1.89
C ARG A 187 2.58 -8.76 -2.65
N ASP A 188 2.78 -7.45 -2.68
CA ASP A 188 3.98 -6.81 -3.20
C ASP A 188 4.77 -6.16 -2.05
N SER A 189 6.03 -6.55 -1.88
CA SER A 189 6.91 -5.98 -0.87
C SER A 189 7.79 -4.86 -1.48
N LEU A 190 7.87 -3.73 -0.77
CA LEU A 190 8.65 -2.55 -1.14
C LEU A 190 9.45 -2.03 0.07
N GLY A 191 10.57 -1.34 -0.19
CA GLY A 191 11.36 -0.68 0.84
C GLY A 191 12.42 -1.57 1.48
N SER A 192 12.63 -1.41 2.79
CA SER A 192 13.77 -1.99 3.50
C SER A 192 13.62 -3.50 3.70
N ASP A 193 14.69 -4.24 3.42
CA ASP A 193 14.85 -5.67 3.77
C ASP A 193 15.72 -5.89 5.02
N GLU A 194 16.09 -4.81 5.71
CA GLU A 194 16.84 -4.90 6.96
C GLU A 194 16.05 -5.68 8.03
N PRO A 195 16.72 -6.50 8.87
CA PRO A 195 16.03 -7.33 9.87
C PRO A 195 15.21 -6.54 10.90
N ASP A 196 15.55 -5.28 11.14
CA ASP A 196 14.86 -4.39 12.07
C ASP A 196 13.84 -3.45 11.37
N ALA A 197 13.60 -3.64 10.07
CA ALA A 197 12.63 -2.85 9.33
C ALA A 197 11.22 -2.99 9.93
N ARG A 198 10.52 -1.86 10.05
CA ARG A 198 9.12 -1.83 10.48
C ARG A 198 8.23 -2.25 9.33
N LYS A 199 7.64 -3.43 9.44
CA LYS A 199 6.64 -3.95 8.50
C LYS A 199 5.32 -3.19 8.64
N VAL A 200 4.87 -2.57 7.55
CA VAL A 200 3.62 -1.81 7.47
C VAL A 200 2.79 -2.30 6.28
N VAL A 201 1.48 -2.10 6.33
CA VAL A 201 0.56 -2.61 5.30
C VAL A 201 -0.13 -1.45 4.60
N ILE A 202 -0.22 -1.55 3.28
CA ILE A 202 -1.08 -0.71 2.44
C ILE A 202 -2.04 -1.62 1.69
N TRP A 203 -3.32 -1.27 1.70
CA TRP A 203 -4.33 -2.01 0.96
C TRP A 203 -4.62 -1.33 -0.37
N ASP A 204 -4.36 -2.03 -1.47
CA ASP A 204 -4.76 -1.66 -2.81
C ASP A 204 -6.15 -2.23 -3.12
N ARG A 205 -7.08 -1.30 -3.39
CA ARG A 205 -8.50 -1.55 -3.69
C ARG A 205 -8.81 -1.35 -5.17
N GLY A 206 -7.84 -1.61 -6.05
CA GLY A 206 -7.99 -1.47 -7.50
C GLY A 206 -7.49 -0.12 -8.01
N GLY A 207 -6.29 0.27 -7.58
CA GLY A 207 -5.70 1.57 -7.88
C GLY A 207 -6.10 2.68 -6.91
N HIS A 208 -6.76 2.32 -5.80
CA HIS A 208 -6.96 3.18 -4.64
C HIS A 208 -6.27 2.57 -3.42
N PHE A 209 -5.32 3.29 -2.84
CA PHE A 209 -4.46 2.79 -1.77
C PHE A 209 -4.84 3.42 -0.43
N GLU A 210 -4.98 2.60 0.60
CA GLU A 210 -5.24 3.04 1.97
C GLU A 210 -4.18 2.46 2.91
N ALA A 211 -3.66 3.27 3.82
CA ALA A 211 -2.81 2.77 4.89
C ALA A 211 -3.64 1.85 5.79
N VAL A 212 -3.06 0.72 6.21
CA VAL A 212 -3.67 -0.15 7.20
C VAL A 212 -2.95 0.04 8.53
N THR A 213 -3.71 0.32 9.58
CA THR A 213 -3.17 0.53 10.93
C THR A 213 -3.98 -0.26 11.96
N GLY A 214 -3.42 -0.40 13.16
CA GLY A 214 -4.12 -1.01 14.29
C GLY A 214 -5.31 -0.18 14.79
N PRO A 215 -5.93 -0.59 15.92
CA PRO A 215 -6.91 0.25 16.60
C PRO A 215 -6.28 1.60 16.94
N ARG A 216 -7.04 2.69 16.81
CA ARG A 216 -6.63 3.96 17.42
C ARG A 216 -6.36 3.68 18.90
N ASP A 217 -5.14 3.92 19.35
CA ASP A 217 -4.86 3.87 20.77
C ASP A 217 -5.42 5.18 21.33
N ASP A 218 -6.66 5.16 21.84
CA ASP A 218 -7.33 6.33 22.45
C ASP A 218 -6.55 6.91 23.66
N ARG A 219 -5.39 6.33 23.98
CA ARG A 219 -4.41 6.81 24.96
C ARG A 219 -3.48 7.90 24.44
N ASP A 220 -3.53 8.24 23.15
CA ASP A 220 -2.80 9.39 22.58
C ASP A 220 -3.56 10.73 22.73
N LEU A 221 -4.71 10.72 23.42
CA LEU A 221 -5.54 11.90 23.72
C LEU A 221 -5.66 12.20 25.22
N ARG A 222 -4.75 11.74 26.08
CA ARG A 222 -4.74 12.09 27.51
C ARG A 222 -3.37 12.52 28.01
#